data_AF-A0A7C0WF82-F1
#
_entry.id   AF-A0A7C0WF82-F1
#
_cell.length_a   1.000
_cell.length_b   1.000
_cell.length_c   1.000
_cell.angle_alpha   90.00
_cell.angle_beta   90.00
_cell.angle_gamma   90.00
#
_symmetry.space_group_name_H-M   'P 1'
#
loop_
_entity.id
_entity.type
_entity.pdbx_description
1 polymer ?
#
loop_
_entity_poly.entity_id
_entity_poly.type
_entity_poly.pdbx_seq_one_letter_code
_entity_poly.pdbx_strand_id
1 'polypeptide(L)'
;GTRCEIKNINSIRSIGQAIESESRRQIDVLEEGGEITQETRLFDTKTGRTRPMRSKEEAHDYRYFPDPDLLPVELSQEYVDQLAKNLPELPDQKKDRFMSGWGLDAYDAELLVAERERADYFEEMVDGGAGPKRAANWLLNQHLGRVNKEGGPFEDAPVTAAASISILKMVDEGTISGKIAKELYDLVWETGEDPAKLVEERGLRQVSDTGTIEKVVDEIIAANPKQAEQVKSKPKTLGWFVGQVMQKTSGKANPQAVNAILREKLDIAGD
;
A
#
# COMPACT_ATOMS: atom_id res chain seq x y z
N GLY A 1 -1.77 20.87 37.67
CA GLY A 1 -0.45 21.50 37.80
C GLY A 1 -0.29 22.62 36.78
N THR A 2 0.87 23.26 36.76
CA THR A 2 1.25 24.32 35.81
C THR A 2 1.91 23.75 34.55
N ARG A 3 1.98 24.54 33.47
CA ARG A 3 2.52 24.11 32.16
C ARG A 3 4.05 23.90 32.19
N CYS A 4 4.53 22.78 31.66
CA CYS A 4 5.92 22.62 31.23
C CYS A 4 6.02 22.65 29.69
N GLU A 5 7.06 23.28 29.15
CA GLU A 5 7.35 23.29 27.71
C GLU A 5 8.52 22.33 27.42
N ILE A 6 8.29 21.29 26.63
CA ILE A 6 9.34 20.35 26.23
C ILE A 6 9.89 20.74 24.86
N LYS A 7 11.21 20.90 24.78
CA LYS A 7 11.93 21.23 23.54
C LYS A 7 12.80 20.05 23.06
N ASN A 8 13.30 20.18 21.83
CA ASN A 8 14.23 19.25 21.19
C ASN A 8 13.63 17.85 20.98
N ILE A 9 12.49 17.79 20.31
CA ILE A 9 11.82 16.54 19.95
C ILE A 9 11.83 16.40 18.43
N ASN A 10 12.47 15.35 17.93
CA ASN A 10 12.81 15.21 16.51
C ASN A 10 11.99 14.11 15.79
N SER A 11 11.04 13.46 16.46
CA SER A 11 10.19 12.45 15.84
C SER A 11 8.85 12.34 16.55
N ILE A 12 7.81 11.89 15.84
CA ILE A 12 6.47 11.63 16.40
C ILE A 12 6.54 10.64 17.57
N ARG A 13 7.35 9.59 17.44
CA ARG A 13 7.59 8.63 18.52
C ARG A 13 8.17 9.32 19.77
N SER A 14 9.16 10.19 19.58
CA SER A 14 9.76 10.94 20.68
C SER A 14 8.78 11.94 21.30
N ILE A 15 7.82 12.49 20.54
CA ILE A 15 6.74 13.32 21.08
C ILE A 15 5.90 12.50 22.06
N GLY A 16 5.42 11.32 21.63
CA GLY A 16 4.62 10.44 22.49
C GLY A 16 5.36 10.05 23.77
N GLN A 17 6.63 9.65 23.66
CA GLN A 17 7.45 9.28 24.82
C GLN A 17 7.71 10.47 25.76
N ALA A 18 7.95 11.66 25.22
CA ALA A 18 8.16 12.86 26.02
C ALA A 18 6.91 13.26 26.80
N ILE A 19 5.74 13.20 26.14
CA ILE A 19 4.44 13.47 26.78
C ILE A 19 4.19 12.46 27.90
N GLU A 20 4.38 11.17 27.65
CA GLU A 20 4.16 10.13 28.65
C GLU A 20 5.09 10.30 29.86
N SER A 21 6.39 10.52 29.59
CA SER A 21 7.41 10.73 30.61
C SER A 21 7.13 11.96 31.49
N GLU A 22 6.81 13.10 30.88
CA GLU A 22 6.51 14.33 31.62
C GLU A 22 5.18 14.23 32.36
N SER A 23 4.17 13.57 31.77
CA SER A 23 2.87 13.37 32.43
C SER A 23 3.03 12.57 33.71
N ARG A 24 3.79 11.45 33.68
CA ARG A 24 4.08 10.65 34.88
C ARG A 24 4.82 11.47 35.94
N ARG A 25 5.86 12.20 35.55
CA ARG A 25 6.60 13.07 36.48
C ARG A 25 5.68 14.10 37.14
N GLN A 26 4.78 14.72 36.38
CA GLN A 26 3.85 15.70 36.93
C GLN A 26 2.84 15.07 37.87
N ILE A 27 2.34 13.87 37.55
CA ILE A 27 1.47 13.09 38.43
C ILE A 27 2.19 12.81 39.75
N ASP A 28 3.40 12.23 39.70
CA ASP A 28 4.18 11.87 40.89
C ASP A 28 4.39 13.08 41.82
N VAL A 29 4.81 14.23 41.27
CA VAL A 29 5.02 15.46 42.06
C VAL A 29 3.73 15.97 42.68
N LEU A 30 2.59 15.87 41.98
CA LEU A 30 1.29 16.33 42.51
C LEU A 30 0.75 15.37 43.59
N GLU A 31 0.92 14.06 43.43
CA GLU A 31 0.49 13.05 44.40
C GLU A 31 1.32 13.09 45.68
N GLU A 32 2.60 13.46 45.60
CA GLU A 32 3.48 13.71 46.75
C GLU A 32 3.19 15.04 47.46
N GLY A 33 2.19 15.82 47.00
CA GLY A 33 1.81 17.10 47.57
C GLY A 33 2.70 18.27 47.16
N GLY A 34 3.55 18.08 46.14
CA GLY A 34 4.37 19.12 45.55
C GLY A 34 3.61 19.98 44.53
N GLU A 35 4.30 20.99 43.99
CA GLU A 35 3.75 21.90 42.98
C GLU A 35 4.58 21.83 41.69
N ILE A 36 3.90 21.88 40.54
CA ILE A 36 4.57 21.95 39.24
C ILE A 36 4.92 23.40 38.95
N THR A 37 6.20 23.71 38.83
CA THR A 37 6.72 25.00 38.40
C THR A 37 6.75 25.13 36.88
N GLN A 38 6.64 26.35 36.37
CA GLN A 38 6.66 26.60 34.93
C GLN A 38 8.11 26.51 34.43
N GLU A 39 8.39 25.49 33.63
CA GLU A 39 9.76 25.19 33.19
C GLU A 39 9.84 24.93 31.70
N THR A 40 11.00 25.27 31.12
CA THR A 40 11.41 24.71 29.83
C THR A 40 12.26 23.48 30.10
N ARG A 41 11.86 22.33 29.53
CA ARG A 41 12.49 21.03 29.73
C ARG A 41 12.98 20.48 28.38
N LEU A 42 13.96 19.58 28.43
CA LEU A 42 14.47 18.86 27.27
C LEU A 42 14.16 17.38 27.42
N PHE A 43 13.75 16.73 26.34
CA PHE A 43 13.59 15.28 26.31
C PHE A 43 14.90 14.60 25.90
N ASP A 44 15.36 13.66 26.70
CA ASP A 44 16.50 12.80 26.37
C ASP A 44 15.98 11.45 25.88
N THR A 45 16.17 11.18 24.59
CA THR A 45 15.73 9.95 23.93
C THR A 45 16.47 8.70 24.41
N LYS A 46 17.67 8.85 25.00
CA LYS A 46 18.45 7.71 25.54
C LYS A 46 17.93 7.26 26.89
N THR A 47 17.56 8.22 27.75
CA THR A 47 17.09 7.93 29.11
C THR A 47 15.57 7.88 29.22
N GLY A 48 14.85 8.38 28.20
CA GLY A 48 13.39 8.48 28.20
C GLY A 48 12.85 9.47 29.22
N ARG A 49 13.68 10.41 29.70
CA ARG A 49 13.34 11.36 30.77
C ARG A 49 13.38 12.80 30.29
N THR A 50 12.54 13.63 30.89
CA THR A 50 12.65 15.08 30.75
C THR A 50 13.62 15.64 31.79
N ARG A 51 14.48 16.57 31.39
CA ARG A 51 15.37 17.30 32.29
C ARG A 51 15.06 18.80 32.26
N PRO A 52 15.09 19.50 33.40
CA PRO A 52 14.94 20.94 33.41
C PRO A 52 16.08 21.60 32.64
N MET A 53 15.78 22.67 31.91
CA MET A 53 16.76 23.51 31.23
C MET A 53 16.82 24.89 31.87
N ARG A 54 15.66 25.55 32.01
CA ARG A 54 15.53 26.85 32.68
C ARG A 54 14.17 26.95 33.37
N SER A 55 14.15 27.56 34.56
CA SER A 55 12.92 28.07 35.15
C SER A 55 12.44 29.26 34.30
N LYS A 56 11.13 29.34 34.02
CA LYS A 56 10.53 30.55 33.42
C LYS A 56 10.20 31.53 34.56
N GLU A 57 11.22 32.04 35.23
CA GLU A 57 11.03 33.07 36.28
C GLU A 57 10.65 34.43 35.69
N GLU A 58 10.93 34.66 34.40
CA GLU A 58 10.48 35.83 33.66
C GLU A 58 9.87 35.38 32.32
N ALA A 59 8.61 35.76 32.07
CA ALA A 59 8.08 35.70 30.71
C ALA A 59 8.98 36.57 29.83
N HIS A 60 9.58 35.97 28.79
CA HIS A 60 10.47 36.72 27.88
C HIS A 60 9.65 37.88 27.29
N ASP A 61 9.98 39.11 27.69
CA ASP A 61 9.39 40.30 27.10
C ASP A 61 10.03 40.51 25.73
N TYR A 62 9.41 39.88 24.72
CA TYR A 62 9.81 40.00 23.32
C TYR A 62 9.56 41.41 22.76
N ARG A 63 8.92 42.32 23.52
CA ARG A 63 8.61 43.70 23.13
C ARG A 63 7.99 43.75 21.73
N TYR A 64 6.97 42.93 21.49
CA TYR A 64 6.27 42.91 20.20
C TYR A 64 5.79 44.31 19.84
N PHE A 65 6.19 44.80 18.67
CA PHE A 65 5.66 46.01 18.04
C PHE A 65 5.43 45.73 16.54
N PRO A 66 4.49 46.43 15.89
CA PRO A 66 4.30 46.30 14.45
C PRO A 66 5.58 46.68 13.71
N ASP A 67 6.04 45.84 12.81
CA ASP A 67 7.21 46.14 11.97
C ASP A 67 6.89 47.34 11.07
N PRO A 68 7.52 48.51 11.28
CA PRO A 68 7.20 49.72 10.52
C PRO A 68 7.72 49.66 9.08
N ASP A 69 8.66 48.76 8.79
CA ASP A 69 9.23 48.59 7.45
C ASP A 69 8.32 47.71 6.56
N LEU A 70 7.38 46.98 7.17
CA LEU A 70 6.41 46.13 6.48
C LEU A 70 5.01 46.75 6.54
N LEU A 71 4.50 47.18 5.37
CA LEU A 71 3.11 47.58 5.25
C LEU A 71 2.18 46.41 5.59
N PRO A 72 1.00 46.66 6.18
CA PRO A 72 -0.01 45.62 6.41
C PRO A 72 -0.35 44.89 5.10
N VAL A 73 -0.33 43.56 5.16
CA VAL A 73 -0.74 42.71 4.04
C VAL A 73 -2.25 42.57 4.06
N GLU A 74 -2.93 43.13 3.06
CA GLU A 74 -4.36 42.94 2.83
C GLU A 74 -4.59 41.86 1.77
N LEU A 75 -5.25 40.78 2.16
CA LEU A 75 -5.64 39.71 1.23
C LEU A 75 -7.08 39.95 0.78
N SER A 76 -7.28 40.18 -0.52
CA SER A 76 -8.63 40.33 -1.06
C SER A 76 -9.41 39.02 -0.96
N GLN A 77 -10.73 39.11 -0.79
CA GLN A 77 -11.58 37.91 -0.79
C GLN A 77 -11.45 37.13 -2.10
N GLU A 78 -11.33 37.83 -3.22
CA GLU A 78 -11.12 37.21 -4.54
C GLU A 78 -9.84 36.38 -4.58
N TYR A 79 -8.74 36.85 -3.99
CA TYR A 79 -7.50 36.09 -3.90
C TYR A 79 -7.66 34.82 -3.05
N VAL A 80 -8.33 34.94 -1.89
CA VAL A 80 -8.61 33.79 -1.00
C VAL A 80 -9.49 32.75 -1.70
N ASP A 81 -10.54 33.20 -2.40
CA ASP A 81 -11.46 32.31 -3.13
C ASP A 81 -10.76 31.59 -4.29
N GLN A 82 -9.81 32.26 -4.97
CA GLN A 82 -8.99 31.63 -6.01
C GLN A 82 -8.07 30.55 -5.42
N LEU A 83 -7.43 30.79 -4.28
CA LEU A 83 -6.60 29.78 -3.61
C LEU A 83 -7.45 28.58 -3.17
N ALA A 84 -8.61 28.83 -2.57
CA ALA A 84 -9.50 27.78 -2.09
C ALA A 84 -9.94 26.83 -3.21
N LYS A 85 -10.19 27.34 -4.42
CA LYS A 85 -10.55 26.54 -5.61
C LYS A 85 -9.43 25.61 -6.10
N ASN A 86 -8.17 25.94 -5.79
CA ASN A 86 -7.00 25.19 -6.25
C ASN A 86 -6.43 24.25 -5.18
N LEU A 87 -7.02 24.23 -3.98
CA LEU A 87 -6.61 23.29 -2.94
C LEU A 87 -6.96 21.86 -3.38
N PRO A 88 -6.01 20.92 -3.29
CA PRO A 88 -6.30 19.51 -3.58
C PRO A 88 -7.23 18.93 -2.52
N GLU A 89 -7.87 17.82 -2.87
CA GLU A 89 -8.62 17.00 -1.91
C GLU A 89 -7.70 16.54 -0.77
N LEU A 90 -8.15 16.73 0.48
CA LEU A 90 -7.38 16.31 1.65
C LEU A 90 -7.41 14.78 1.82
N PRO A 91 -6.40 14.17 2.48
CA PRO A 91 -6.33 12.71 2.65
C PRO A 91 -7.59 12.09 3.27
N ASP A 92 -8.17 12.72 4.30
CA ASP A 92 -9.39 12.21 4.94
C ASP A 92 -10.60 12.22 3.99
N GLN A 93 -10.75 13.31 3.22
CA GLN A 93 -11.81 13.43 2.21
C GLN A 93 -11.63 12.39 1.10
N LYS A 94 -10.39 12.20 0.64
CA LYS A 94 -10.04 11.21 -0.38
C LYS A 94 -10.29 9.78 0.13
N LYS A 95 -9.95 9.48 1.40
CA LYS A 95 -10.23 8.20 2.05
C LYS A 95 -11.73 7.90 2.09
N ASP A 96 -12.54 8.87 2.52
CA ASP A 96 -13.99 8.74 2.55
C ASP A 96 -14.57 8.51 1.14
N ARG A 97 -14.04 9.21 0.11
CA ARG A 97 -14.41 8.99 -1.28
C ARG A 97 -14.03 7.60 -1.78
N PHE A 98 -12.84 7.10 -1.46
CA PHE A 98 -12.38 5.76 -1.85
C PHE A 98 -13.25 4.67 -1.22
N MET A 99 -13.67 4.86 0.04
CA MET A 99 -14.56 3.94 0.74
C MET A 99 -15.99 3.98 0.19
N SER A 100 -16.60 5.17 0.10
CA SER A 100 -18.00 5.33 -0.30
C SER A 100 -18.24 5.18 -1.81
N GLY A 101 -17.32 5.67 -2.63
CA GLY A 101 -17.42 5.65 -4.10
C GLY A 101 -16.94 4.34 -4.71
N TRP A 102 -15.88 3.74 -4.16
CA TRP A 102 -15.23 2.57 -4.75
C TRP A 102 -15.34 1.30 -3.90
N GLY A 103 -15.94 1.38 -2.71
CA GLY A 103 -16.20 0.23 -1.85
C GLY A 103 -14.92 -0.42 -1.31
N LEU A 104 -13.85 0.37 -1.17
CA LEU A 104 -12.63 -0.06 -0.48
C LEU A 104 -12.88 -0.14 1.03
N ASP A 105 -12.19 -1.06 1.70
CA ASP A 105 -12.19 -1.06 3.16
C ASP A 105 -11.32 0.08 3.71
N ALA A 106 -11.51 0.37 5.00
CA ALA A 106 -10.84 1.49 5.65
C ALA A 106 -9.31 1.33 5.70
N TYR A 107 -8.81 0.10 5.73
CA TYR A 107 -7.39 -0.19 5.83
C TYR A 107 -6.70 0.08 4.49
N ASP A 108 -7.23 -0.49 3.40
CA ASP A 108 -6.71 -0.24 2.06
C ASP A 108 -6.80 1.24 1.69
N ALA A 109 -7.93 1.89 1.98
CA ALA A 109 -8.10 3.32 1.70
C ALA A 109 -7.09 4.18 2.47
N GLU A 110 -6.84 3.90 3.75
CA GLU A 110 -5.84 4.61 4.57
C GLU A 110 -4.42 4.45 4.04
N LEU A 111 -4.05 3.23 3.63
CA LEU A 111 -2.75 3.01 3.00
C LEU A 111 -2.61 3.75 1.68
N LEU A 112 -3.68 3.84 0.87
CA LEU A 112 -3.60 4.51 -0.43
C LEU A 112 -3.43 6.02 -0.30
N VAL A 113 -4.11 6.66 0.67
CA VAL A 113 -4.06 8.13 0.86
C VAL A 113 -2.90 8.61 1.73
N ALA A 114 -2.09 7.70 2.28
CA ALA A 114 -0.98 8.05 3.16
C ALA A 114 0.07 8.96 2.48
N GLU A 115 0.24 8.81 1.17
CA GLU A 115 1.08 9.67 0.33
C GLU A 115 0.30 10.07 -0.92
N ARG A 116 0.52 11.30 -1.40
CA ARG A 116 -0.23 11.85 -2.53
C ARG A 116 0.06 11.07 -3.81
N GLU A 117 1.32 10.77 -4.06
CA GLU A 117 1.83 10.11 -5.25
C GLU A 117 1.22 8.71 -5.41
N ARG A 118 1.06 8.00 -4.29
CA ARG A 118 0.40 6.69 -4.23
C ARG A 118 -1.10 6.79 -4.49
N ALA A 119 -1.77 7.80 -3.94
CA ALA A 119 -3.17 8.04 -4.21
C ALA A 119 -3.37 8.37 -5.70
N ASP A 120 -2.57 9.26 -6.26
CA ASP A 120 -2.66 9.68 -7.67
C ASP A 120 -2.38 8.48 -8.62
N TYR A 121 -1.40 7.62 -8.31
CA TYR A 121 -1.15 6.37 -9.04
C TYR A 121 -2.37 5.43 -9.04
N PHE A 122 -3.02 5.29 -7.89
CA PHE A 122 -4.22 4.46 -7.75
C PHE A 122 -5.39 5.01 -8.57
N GLU A 123 -5.63 6.31 -8.51
CA GLU A 123 -6.69 6.95 -9.30
C GLU A 123 -6.44 6.79 -10.79
N GLU A 124 -5.20 6.98 -11.26
CA GLU A 124 -4.83 6.74 -12.66
C GLU A 124 -5.12 5.29 -13.07
N MET A 125 -4.84 4.30 -12.21
CA MET A 125 -5.20 2.91 -12.47
C MET A 125 -6.71 2.70 -12.63
N VAL A 126 -7.51 3.31 -11.75
CA VAL A 126 -8.98 3.22 -11.79
C VAL A 126 -9.53 3.88 -13.04
N ASP A 127 -9.06 5.09 -13.37
CA ASP A 127 -9.42 5.82 -14.59
C ASP A 127 -8.99 5.08 -15.86
N GLY A 128 -7.89 4.34 -15.79
CA GLY A 128 -7.41 3.44 -16.83
C GLY A 128 -8.27 2.19 -17.05
N GLY A 129 -9.29 1.98 -16.23
CA GLY A 129 -10.27 0.89 -16.30
C GLY A 129 -9.96 -0.30 -15.41
N ALA A 130 -8.95 -0.23 -14.53
CA ALA A 130 -8.75 -1.26 -13.54
C ALA A 130 -9.85 -1.17 -12.46
N GLY A 131 -10.54 -2.27 -12.18
CA GLY A 131 -11.54 -2.30 -11.11
C GLY A 131 -10.93 -1.85 -9.76
N PRO A 132 -11.57 -0.95 -8.97
CA PRO A 132 -10.93 -0.31 -7.83
C PRO A 132 -10.30 -1.27 -6.80
N LYS A 133 -11.03 -2.32 -6.42
CA LYS A 133 -10.49 -3.34 -5.50
C LYS A 133 -9.26 -4.04 -6.06
N ARG A 134 -9.22 -4.28 -7.37
CA ARG A 134 -8.09 -4.94 -8.01
C ARG A 134 -6.91 -3.99 -8.15
N ALA A 135 -7.14 -2.73 -8.50
CA ALA A 135 -6.12 -1.70 -8.53
C ALA A 135 -5.49 -1.51 -7.14
N ALA A 136 -6.29 -1.42 -6.08
CA ALA A 136 -5.83 -1.33 -4.70
C ALA A 136 -4.98 -2.55 -4.33
N ASN A 137 -5.49 -3.76 -4.56
CA ASN A 137 -4.74 -4.99 -4.27
C ASN A 137 -3.43 -5.09 -5.07
N TRP A 138 -3.42 -4.68 -6.33
CA TRP A 138 -2.22 -4.68 -7.17
C TRP A 138 -1.18 -3.67 -6.65
N LEU A 139 -1.62 -2.44 -6.39
CA LEU A 139 -0.76 -1.37 -5.92
C LEU A 139 -0.18 -1.67 -4.54
N LEU A 140 -1.01 -2.08 -3.58
CA LEU A 140 -0.57 -2.33 -2.20
C LEU A 140 0.30 -3.59 -2.08
N ASN A 141 -0.03 -4.66 -2.80
CA ASN A 141 0.69 -5.93 -2.64
C ASN A 141 1.86 -6.09 -3.62
N GLN A 142 1.71 -5.69 -4.88
CA GLN A 142 2.77 -5.88 -5.89
C GLN A 142 3.70 -4.67 -5.92
N HIS A 143 3.14 -3.49 -6.20
CA HIS A 143 3.96 -2.30 -6.44
C HIS A 143 4.61 -1.78 -5.15
N LEU A 144 3.80 -1.45 -4.13
CA LEU A 144 4.29 -1.00 -2.83
C LEU A 144 5.12 -2.07 -2.12
N GLY A 145 4.76 -3.34 -2.29
CA GLY A 145 5.57 -4.47 -1.81
C GLY A 145 6.98 -4.48 -2.42
N ARG A 146 7.11 -4.18 -3.71
CA ARG A 146 8.41 -4.08 -4.39
C ARG A 146 9.19 -2.83 -3.98
N VAL A 147 8.54 -1.67 -3.94
CA VAL A 147 9.15 -0.40 -3.47
C VAL A 147 9.77 -0.58 -2.08
N ASN A 148 9.02 -1.16 -1.14
CA ASN A 148 9.50 -1.42 0.22
C ASN A 148 10.67 -2.40 0.27
N LYS A 149 10.73 -3.37 -0.65
CA LYS A 149 11.82 -4.34 -0.74
C LYS A 149 13.13 -3.72 -1.25
N GLU A 150 13.04 -2.83 -2.24
CA GLU A 150 14.21 -2.11 -2.79
C GLU A 150 14.64 -0.94 -1.88
N GLY A 151 13.74 -0.44 -1.03
CA GLY A 151 14.06 0.56 -0.01
C GLY A 151 14.17 1.99 -0.54
N GLY A 152 13.44 2.32 -1.60
CA GLY A 152 13.42 3.65 -2.23
C GLY A 152 12.09 4.40 -2.06
N PRO A 153 12.04 5.70 -2.43
CA PRO A 153 10.80 6.46 -2.54
C PRO A 153 9.82 5.83 -3.54
N PHE A 154 8.52 5.99 -3.29
CA PHE A 154 7.47 5.48 -4.18
C PHE A 154 7.56 6.06 -5.61
N GLU A 155 7.87 7.35 -5.71
CA GLU A 155 8.00 8.10 -6.97
C GLU A 155 9.19 7.68 -7.85
N ASP A 156 10.20 7.04 -7.27
CA ASP A 156 11.38 6.56 -8.01
C ASP A 156 11.13 5.18 -8.65
N ALA A 157 9.97 4.56 -8.41
CA ALA A 157 9.65 3.26 -8.97
C ALA A 157 9.56 3.32 -10.51
N PRO A 158 10.26 2.42 -11.23
CA PRO A 158 10.32 2.46 -12.69
C PRO A 158 8.99 2.05 -13.37
N VAL A 159 8.07 1.42 -12.63
CA VAL A 159 6.81 0.92 -13.17
C VAL A 159 5.69 1.93 -12.98
N THR A 160 5.35 2.62 -14.07
CA THR A 160 4.27 3.61 -14.12
C THR A 160 2.87 3.00 -13.97
N ALA A 161 1.87 3.82 -13.60
CA ALA A 161 0.48 3.38 -13.54
C ALA A 161 -0.02 2.88 -14.90
N ALA A 162 0.34 3.55 -16.00
CA ALA A 162 0.10 3.08 -17.37
C ALA A 162 0.62 1.65 -17.64
N ALA A 163 1.83 1.32 -17.18
CA ALA A 163 2.37 -0.02 -17.32
C ALA A 163 1.57 -1.04 -16.48
N SER A 164 1.23 -0.71 -15.24
CA SER A 164 0.36 -1.54 -14.39
C SER A 164 -1.02 -1.77 -15.02
N ILE A 165 -1.63 -0.73 -15.59
CA ILE A 165 -2.91 -0.82 -16.32
C ILE A 165 -2.79 -1.79 -17.50
N SER A 166 -1.72 -1.67 -18.30
CA SER A 166 -1.48 -2.55 -19.44
C SER A 166 -1.36 -4.02 -19.03
N ILE A 167 -0.61 -4.30 -17.95
CA ILE A 167 -0.49 -5.65 -17.39
C ILE A 167 -1.84 -6.19 -16.92
N LEU A 168 -2.62 -5.38 -16.20
CA LEU A 168 -3.93 -5.82 -15.70
C LEU A 168 -4.93 -6.07 -16.84
N LYS A 169 -4.92 -5.24 -17.90
CA LYS A 169 -5.75 -5.45 -19.10
C LYS A 169 -5.40 -6.76 -19.80
N MET A 170 -4.12 -7.07 -19.97
CA MET A 170 -3.71 -8.35 -20.57
C MET A 170 -4.17 -9.58 -19.77
N VAL A 171 -4.31 -9.45 -18.45
CA VAL A 171 -4.91 -10.50 -17.62
C VAL A 171 -6.42 -10.58 -17.83
N ASP A 172 -7.11 -9.45 -17.93
CA ASP A 172 -8.56 -9.41 -18.19
C ASP A 172 -8.94 -10.02 -19.55
N GLU A 173 -8.11 -9.76 -20.56
CA GLU A 173 -8.24 -10.33 -21.91
C GLU A 173 -7.86 -11.81 -21.97
N GLY A 174 -7.30 -12.37 -20.89
CA GLY A 174 -6.79 -13.75 -20.86
C GLY A 174 -5.51 -13.96 -21.67
N THR A 175 -4.86 -12.87 -22.13
CA THR A 175 -3.58 -12.90 -22.85
C THR A 175 -2.46 -13.46 -21.97
N ILE A 176 -2.46 -13.13 -20.67
CA ILE A 176 -1.52 -13.67 -19.69
C ILE A 176 -2.25 -14.14 -18.43
N SER A 177 -1.65 -15.09 -17.70
CA SER A 177 -2.18 -15.51 -16.40
C SER A 177 -1.81 -14.52 -15.30
N GLY A 178 -2.55 -14.52 -14.19
CA GLY A 178 -2.20 -13.68 -13.03
C GLY A 178 -0.83 -13.99 -12.40
N LYS A 179 -0.30 -15.20 -12.60
CA LYS A 179 1.07 -15.54 -12.21
C LYS A 179 2.08 -14.84 -13.13
N ILE A 180 1.86 -14.96 -14.44
CA ILE A 180 2.70 -14.34 -15.47
C ILE A 180 2.66 -12.81 -15.34
N ALA A 181 1.53 -12.22 -14.93
CA ALA A 181 1.44 -10.78 -14.68
C ALA A 181 2.45 -10.29 -13.64
N LYS A 182 2.72 -11.07 -12.59
CA LYS A 182 3.73 -10.74 -11.57
C LYS A 182 5.14 -10.87 -12.13
N GLU A 183 5.41 -11.92 -12.89
CA GLU A 183 6.70 -12.11 -13.57
C GLU A 183 6.96 -10.99 -14.59
N LEU A 184 5.93 -10.59 -15.33
CA LEU A 184 5.99 -9.48 -16.27
C LEU A 184 6.22 -8.14 -15.55
N TYR A 185 5.56 -7.91 -14.42
CA TYR A 185 5.80 -6.74 -13.59
C TYR A 185 7.26 -6.65 -13.13
N ASP A 186 7.85 -7.75 -12.68
CA ASP A 186 9.26 -7.79 -12.31
C ASP A 186 10.19 -7.51 -13.50
N LEU A 187 9.86 -8.01 -14.69
CA LEU A 187 10.62 -7.68 -15.91
C LEU A 187 10.54 -6.20 -16.26
N VAL A 188 9.34 -5.61 -16.22
CA VAL A 188 9.14 -4.17 -16.47
C VAL A 188 9.88 -3.34 -15.42
N TRP A 189 9.91 -3.80 -14.17
CA TRP A 189 10.68 -3.16 -13.11
C TRP A 189 12.18 -3.14 -13.40
N GLU A 190 12.73 -4.24 -13.91
CA GLU A 190 14.16 -4.36 -14.20
C GLU A 190 14.59 -3.63 -15.47
N THR A 191 13.75 -3.64 -16.51
CA THR A 191 14.12 -3.11 -17.83
C THR A 191 13.55 -1.73 -18.13
N GLY A 192 12.44 -1.35 -17.49
CA GLY A 192 11.67 -0.15 -17.83
C GLY A 192 10.97 -0.24 -19.19
N GLU A 193 10.90 -1.44 -19.80
CA GLU A 193 10.32 -1.63 -21.13
C GLU A 193 8.79 -1.78 -21.11
N ASP A 194 8.19 -1.64 -22.29
CA ASP A 194 6.75 -1.79 -22.47
C ASP A 194 6.27 -3.23 -22.16
N PRO A 195 5.25 -3.41 -21.30
CA PRO A 195 4.76 -4.73 -20.93
C PRO A 195 4.30 -5.60 -22.12
N ALA A 196 3.66 -5.01 -23.14
CA ALA A 196 3.15 -5.78 -24.27
C ALA A 196 4.29 -6.32 -25.14
N LYS A 197 5.35 -5.53 -25.34
CA LYS A 197 6.57 -5.99 -26.03
C LYS A 197 7.21 -7.18 -25.30
N LEU A 198 7.38 -7.06 -23.99
CA LEU A 198 7.98 -8.13 -23.17
C LEU A 198 7.17 -9.43 -23.23
N VAL A 199 5.84 -9.35 -23.32
CA VAL A 199 4.99 -10.54 -23.49
C VAL A 199 5.29 -11.29 -24.78
N GLU A 200 5.45 -10.57 -25.90
CA GLU A 200 5.78 -11.18 -27.20
C GLU A 200 7.19 -11.76 -27.21
N GLU A 201 8.18 -10.97 -26.80
CA GLU A 201 9.59 -11.36 -26.86
C GLU A 201 9.94 -12.55 -25.96
N ARG A 202 9.30 -12.61 -24.78
CA ARG A 202 9.51 -13.68 -23.80
C ARG A 202 8.51 -14.83 -23.97
N GLY A 203 7.60 -14.75 -24.94
CA GLY A 203 6.60 -15.79 -25.23
C GLY A 203 5.72 -16.10 -24.02
N LEU A 204 5.27 -15.05 -23.30
CA LEU A 204 4.52 -15.15 -22.04
C LEU A 204 3.01 -15.34 -22.24
N ARG A 205 2.53 -15.40 -23.49
CA ARG A 205 1.12 -15.63 -23.78
C ARG A 205 0.61 -16.92 -23.17
N GLN A 206 -0.62 -16.85 -22.65
CA GLN A 206 -1.32 -17.98 -22.08
C GLN A 206 -1.70 -18.99 -23.17
N VAL A 207 -1.42 -20.27 -22.91
CA VAL A 207 -1.85 -21.39 -23.75
C VAL A 207 -3.29 -21.73 -23.37
N SER A 208 -4.19 -21.52 -24.32
CA SER A 208 -5.63 -21.81 -24.18
C SER A 208 -6.07 -23.03 -24.99
N ASP A 209 -5.16 -23.67 -25.74
CA ASP A 209 -5.45 -24.89 -26.49
C ASP A 209 -5.74 -26.05 -25.52
N THR A 210 -7.01 -26.46 -25.48
CA THR A 210 -7.48 -27.51 -24.57
C THR A 210 -6.79 -28.84 -24.82
N GLY A 211 -6.46 -29.17 -26.07
CA GLY A 211 -5.76 -30.43 -26.40
C GLY A 211 -4.37 -30.53 -25.78
N THR A 212 -3.62 -29.43 -25.74
CA THR A 212 -2.31 -29.39 -25.07
C THR A 212 -2.47 -29.49 -23.55
N ILE A 213 -3.47 -28.80 -22.98
CA ILE A 213 -3.73 -28.84 -21.53
C ILE A 213 -4.17 -30.25 -21.10
N GLU A 214 -5.05 -30.90 -21.86
CA GLU A 214 -5.54 -32.25 -21.59
C GLU A 214 -4.41 -33.28 -21.52
N LYS A 215 -3.45 -33.23 -22.46
CA LYS A 215 -2.28 -34.12 -22.45
C LYS A 215 -1.45 -33.97 -21.19
N VAL A 216 -1.22 -32.72 -20.77
CA VAL A 216 -0.46 -32.43 -19.54
C VAL A 216 -1.22 -32.92 -18.30
N VAL A 217 -2.54 -32.73 -18.28
CA VAL A 217 -3.40 -33.23 -17.20
C VAL A 217 -3.37 -34.75 -17.14
N ASP A 218 -3.54 -35.44 -18.26
CA ASP A 218 -3.50 -36.91 -18.33
C ASP A 218 -2.18 -37.47 -17.81
N GLU A 219 -1.05 -36.85 -18.18
CA GLU A 219 0.25 -37.27 -17.71
C GLU A 219 0.43 -37.09 -16.19
N ILE A 220 -0.10 -35.98 -15.62
CA ILE A 220 -0.02 -35.73 -14.17
C ILE A 220 -0.93 -36.70 -13.41
N ILE A 221 -2.13 -36.99 -13.91
CA ILE A 221 -3.05 -37.98 -13.30
C ILE A 221 -2.41 -39.37 -13.34
N ALA A 222 -1.88 -39.78 -14.49
CA ALA A 222 -1.21 -41.08 -14.65
C ALA A 222 0.03 -41.23 -13.76
N ALA A 223 0.78 -40.14 -13.55
CA ALA A 223 1.94 -40.13 -12.65
C ALA A 223 1.56 -40.17 -11.15
N ASN A 224 0.31 -39.81 -10.79
CA ASN A 224 -0.12 -39.67 -9.39
C ASN A 224 -1.47 -40.36 -9.10
N PRO A 225 -1.58 -41.69 -9.33
CA PRO A 225 -2.86 -42.40 -9.24
C PRO A 225 -3.47 -42.38 -7.84
N LYS A 226 -2.63 -42.45 -6.79
CA LYS A 226 -3.10 -42.42 -5.38
C LYS A 226 -3.76 -41.08 -5.02
N GLN A 227 -3.19 -39.98 -5.50
CA GLN A 227 -3.72 -38.64 -5.29
C GLN A 227 -5.00 -38.41 -6.10
N ALA A 228 -5.07 -39.00 -7.31
CA ALA A 228 -6.25 -38.93 -8.17
C ALA A 228 -7.46 -39.61 -7.50
N GLU A 229 -7.29 -40.78 -6.89
CA GLU A 229 -8.33 -41.43 -6.09
C GLU A 229 -8.69 -40.60 -4.85
N GLN A 230 -7.68 -40.02 -4.18
CA GLN A 230 -7.88 -39.26 -2.95
C GLN A 230 -8.66 -37.95 -3.18
N VAL A 231 -8.64 -37.40 -4.40
CA VAL A 231 -9.34 -36.15 -4.74
C VAL A 231 -10.85 -36.24 -4.48
N LYS A 232 -11.46 -37.43 -4.68
CA LYS A 232 -12.90 -37.66 -4.48
C LYS A 232 -13.33 -37.56 -3.02
N SER A 233 -12.41 -37.82 -2.08
CA SER A 233 -12.66 -37.72 -0.63
C SER A 233 -12.07 -36.46 0.01
N LYS A 234 -11.14 -35.79 -0.68
CA LYS A 234 -10.47 -34.55 -0.21
C LYS A 234 -10.45 -33.51 -1.33
N PRO A 235 -11.46 -32.60 -1.39
CA PRO A 235 -11.55 -31.58 -2.44
C PRO A 235 -10.32 -30.67 -2.55
N LYS A 236 -9.58 -30.46 -1.45
CA LYS A 236 -8.33 -29.67 -1.45
C LYS A 236 -7.23 -30.25 -2.35
N THR A 237 -7.26 -31.56 -2.63
CA THR A 237 -6.29 -32.23 -3.51
C THR A 237 -6.42 -31.77 -4.96
N LEU A 238 -7.59 -31.25 -5.38
CA LEU A 238 -7.75 -30.68 -6.73
C LEU A 238 -6.85 -29.45 -6.94
N GLY A 239 -6.72 -28.60 -5.91
CA GLY A 239 -5.82 -27.44 -5.96
C GLY A 239 -4.34 -27.83 -6.12
N TRP A 240 -3.95 -28.99 -5.58
CA TRP A 240 -2.61 -29.54 -5.80
C TRP A 240 -2.39 -29.95 -7.26
N PHE A 241 -3.36 -30.63 -7.89
CA PHE A 241 -3.29 -30.96 -9.33
C PHE A 241 -3.23 -29.72 -10.22
N VAL A 242 -4.04 -28.70 -9.93
CA VAL A 242 -3.96 -27.40 -10.62
C VAL A 242 -2.54 -26.83 -10.48
N GLY A 243 -1.97 -26.85 -9.27
CA GLY A 243 -0.59 -26.44 -9.03
C GLY A 243 0.45 -27.21 -9.87
N GLN A 244 0.31 -28.53 -9.99
CA GLN A 244 1.20 -29.37 -10.81
C GLN A 244 1.09 -29.05 -12.31
N VAL A 245 -0.12 -28.88 -12.84
CA VAL A 245 -0.33 -28.52 -14.25
C VAL A 245 0.24 -27.13 -14.55
N MET A 246 -0.01 -26.18 -13.65
CA MET A 246 0.55 -24.83 -13.77
C MET A 246 2.08 -24.83 -13.67
N GLN A 247 2.67 -25.67 -12.82
CA GLN A 247 4.12 -25.80 -12.73
C GLN A 247 4.71 -26.37 -14.02
N LYS A 248 4.11 -27.43 -14.57
CA LYS A 248 4.59 -28.10 -15.77
C LYS A 248 4.44 -27.26 -17.04
N THR A 249 3.43 -26.39 -17.08
CA THR A 249 3.22 -25.43 -18.17
C THR A 249 3.91 -24.08 -17.92
N SER A 250 4.77 -23.97 -16.90
CA SER A 250 5.44 -22.73 -16.51
C SER A 250 4.49 -21.55 -16.30
N GLY A 251 3.29 -21.81 -15.79
CA GLY A 251 2.25 -20.81 -15.53
C GLY A 251 1.44 -20.37 -16.75
N LYS A 252 1.70 -20.96 -17.93
CA LYS A 252 1.07 -20.56 -19.19
C LYS A 252 -0.29 -21.21 -19.42
N ALA A 253 -0.64 -22.32 -18.78
CA ALA A 253 -1.96 -22.90 -18.96
C ALA A 253 -3.05 -21.97 -18.39
N ASN A 254 -4.20 -21.88 -19.06
CA ASN A 254 -5.36 -21.15 -18.53
C ASN A 254 -5.88 -21.84 -17.24
N PRO A 255 -5.86 -21.17 -16.07
CA PRO A 255 -6.26 -21.80 -14.80
C PRO A 255 -7.71 -22.28 -14.77
N GLN A 256 -8.62 -21.57 -15.44
CA GLN A 256 -10.04 -21.95 -15.51
C GLN A 256 -10.23 -23.20 -16.37
N ALA A 257 -9.57 -23.25 -17.53
CA ALA A 257 -9.59 -24.43 -18.41
C ALA A 257 -8.96 -25.66 -17.72
N VAL A 258 -7.81 -25.48 -17.06
CA VAL A 258 -7.15 -26.55 -16.28
C VAL A 258 -8.10 -27.10 -15.21
N ASN A 259 -8.77 -26.22 -14.47
CA ASN A 259 -9.69 -26.64 -13.41
C ASN A 259 -10.91 -27.37 -13.96
N ALA A 260 -11.48 -26.89 -15.08
CA ALA A 260 -12.59 -27.56 -15.76
C ALA A 260 -12.20 -28.98 -16.24
N ILE A 261 -11.07 -29.11 -16.95
CA ILE A 261 -10.57 -30.40 -17.46
C ILE A 261 -10.26 -31.38 -16.32
N LEU A 262 -9.64 -30.90 -15.23
CA LEU A 262 -9.34 -31.74 -14.06
C LEU A 262 -10.62 -32.25 -13.39
N ARG A 263 -11.65 -31.41 -13.24
CA ARG A 263 -12.94 -31.83 -12.66
C ARG A 263 -13.63 -32.88 -13.52
N GLU A 264 -13.60 -32.69 -14.84
CA GLU A 264 -14.17 -33.66 -15.79
C GLU A 264 -13.43 -34.99 -15.72
N LYS A 265 -12.10 -35.00 -15.84
CA LYS A 265 -11.29 -36.23 -15.86
C LYS A 265 -11.24 -36.95 -14.52
N LEU A 266 -11.39 -36.24 -13.40
CA LEU A 266 -11.39 -36.83 -12.06
C LEU A 266 -12.80 -37.10 -11.52
N ASP A 267 -13.84 -36.85 -12.32
CA ASP A 267 -15.24 -37.12 -11.98
C ASP A 267 -15.65 -36.44 -10.65
N ILE A 268 -15.36 -35.15 -10.56
CA ILE A 268 -15.73 -34.28 -9.43
C ILE A 268 -16.87 -33.37 -9.90
N ALA A 269 -18.07 -33.54 -9.32
CA ALA A 269 -19.21 -32.68 -9.60
C ALA A 269 -18.90 -31.21 -9.25
N GLY A 270 -19.35 -30.28 -10.10
CA GLY A 270 -19.21 -28.84 -9.86
C GLY A 270 -20.16 -28.36 -8.76
N ASP A 271 -19.65 -27.50 -7.88
CA ASP A 271 -20.46 -26.63 -7.02
C ASP A 271 -20.87 -25.35 -7.78
#